data_AF-C7Z005-F1
#
_entry.id   AF-C7Z005-F1
#
_cell.length_a   1.000
_cell.length_b   1.000
_cell.length_c   1.000
_cell.angle_alpha   90.00
_cell.angle_beta   90.00
_cell.angle_gamma   90.00
#
_symmetry.space_group_name_H-M   'P 1'
#
loop_
_entity.id
_entity.type
_entity.pdbx_description
1 polymer ?
#
loop_
_entity_poly.entity_id
_entity_poly.type
_entity_poly.pdbx_seq_one_letter_code
_entity_poly.pdbx_strand_id
1 'polypeptide(L)'
;MLATGGVIGPGYFVGMGTGLSTAGPAGLLLCFAIVGVLLWAVMQSLGELGAFIPMSGSFTHYTSTFLDPALGFALGWNYWLLWAGIIIAEYSTHYA
;
A
#
# COMPACT_ATOMS: atom_id res chain seq x y z
N MET A 1 10.53 1.42 7.60
CA MET A 1 10.36 -0.06 7.67
C MET A 1 10.45 -0.60 6.25
N LEU A 2 11.42 -1.46 5.95
CA LEU A 2 11.38 -2.27 4.72
C LEU A 2 10.65 -3.57 5.06
N ALA A 3 9.32 -3.52 4.96
CA ALA A 3 8.40 -4.63 5.12
C ALA A 3 8.25 -5.44 3.83
N THR A 4 9.36 -5.72 3.13
CA THR A 4 9.35 -6.44 1.85
C THR A 4 8.68 -7.81 1.98
N GLY A 5 8.89 -8.48 3.11
CA GLY A 5 8.23 -9.76 3.43
C GLY A 5 6.74 -9.66 3.76
N GLY A 6 6.22 -8.48 4.11
CA GLY A 6 4.79 -8.27 4.40
C GLY A 6 3.98 -7.80 3.18
N VAL A 7 4.64 -7.20 2.19
CA VAL A 7 3.99 -6.72 0.95
C VAL A 7 3.98 -7.80 -0.15
N ILE A 8 4.96 -8.71 -0.15
CA ILE A 8 5.02 -9.80 -1.14
C ILE A 8 4.21 -10.99 -0.61
N GLY A 9 2.88 -10.90 -0.75
CA GLY A 9 1.94 -11.96 -0.38
C GLY A 9 1.55 -12.87 -1.56
N PRO A 10 0.96 -14.05 -1.30
CA PRO A 10 0.49 -14.97 -2.35
C PRO A 10 -0.55 -14.35 -3.29
N GLY A 11 -1.36 -13.40 -2.80
CA GLY A 11 -2.31 -12.64 -3.62
C GLY A 11 -1.65 -11.84 -4.75
N TYR A 12 -0.38 -11.47 -4.61
CA TYR A 12 0.39 -10.81 -5.68
C TYR A 12 0.56 -11.72 -6.90
N PHE A 13 0.88 -13.00 -6.70
CA PHE A 13 1.07 -13.94 -7.80
C PHE A 13 -0.24 -14.32 -8.49
N VAL A 14 -1.33 -14.46 -7.73
CA VAL A 14 -2.68 -14.71 -8.28
C VAL A 14 -3.16 -13.50 -9.09
N GLY A 15 -2.96 -12.29 -8.56
CA GLY A 15 -3.24 -11.04 -9.26
C GLY A 15 -2.37 -10.85 -10.52
N MET A 16 -1.10 -11.24 -10.47
CA MET A 16 -0.22 -11.20 -11.64
C MET A 16 -0.68 -12.13 -12.76
N GLY A 17 -1.14 -13.35 -12.44
CA GLY A 17 -1.63 -14.29 -13.44
C GLY A 17 -2.85 -13.74 -14.21
N THR A 18 -3.79 -13.15 -13.49
CA THR A 18 -4.97 -12.49 -14.09
C THR A 18 -4.61 -11.20 -14.82
N GLY A 19 -3.66 -10.41 -14.31
CA GLY A 19 -3.15 -9.22 -14.99
C GLY A 19 -2.42 -9.56 -16.30
N LEU A 20 -1.64 -10.66 -16.31
CA LEU A 20 -0.93 -11.11 -17.50
C LEU A 20 -1.88 -11.63 -18.58
N SER A 21 -2.93 -12.37 -18.20
CA SER A 21 -3.91 -12.90 -19.16
C SER A 21 -4.80 -11.82 -19.77
N THR A 22 -5.06 -10.73 -19.05
CA THR A 22 -5.95 -9.65 -19.50
C THR A 22 -5.21 -8.50 -20.20
N ALA A 23 -4.08 -8.03 -19.66
CA ALA A 23 -3.36 -6.86 -20.18
C ALA A 23 -2.08 -7.21 -20.96
N GLY A 24 -1.64 -8.47 -20.94
CA GLY A 24 -0.39 -8.91 -21.56
C GLY A 24 0.87 -8.42 -20.82
N PRO A 25 2.07 -8.86 -21.25
CA PRO A 25 3.32 -8.60 -20.53
C PRO A 25 3.71 -7.11 -20.54
N ALA A 26 3.49 -6.41 -21.65
CA ALA A 26 3.78 -4.98 -21.74
C ALA A 26 2.84 -4.13 -20.86
N GLY A 27 1.55 -4.48 -20.83
CA GLY A 27 0.56 -3.78 -19.99
C GLY A 27 0.84 -3.96 -18.49
N LEU A 28 1.26 -5.17 -18.08
CA LEU A 28 1.64 -5.46 -16.71
C LEU A 28 2.86 -4.65 -16.25
N LEU A 29 3.90 -4.55 -17.10
CA LEU A 29 5.10 -3.76 -16.81
C LEU A 29 4.80 -2.26 -16.75
N LEU A 30 3.96 -1.75 -17.64
CA LEU A 30 3.56 -0.34 -17.64
C LEU A 30 2.79 0.00 -16.36
N CYS A 31 1.82 -0.84 -15.97
CA CYS A 31 1.07 -0.68 -14.73
C CYS A 31 2.01 -0.68 -13.52
N PHE A 32 2.93 -1.64 -13.46
CA PHE A 32 3.93 -1.71 -12.39
C PHE A 32 4.80 -0.44 -12.32
N ALA A 33 5.25 0.09 -13.45
CA ALA A 33 6.04 1.32 -13.50
C ALA A 33 5.25 2.54 -13.01
N ILE A 34 4.01 2.71 -13.46
CA ILE A 34 3.15 3.85 -13.08
C ILE A 34 2.86 3.83 -11.58
N VAL A 35 2.39 2.67 -11.07
CA VAL A 35 2.08 2.52 -9.64
C VAL A 35 3.36 2.64 -8.80
N GLY A 36 4.48 2.07 -9.27
CA GLY A 36 5.77 2.16 -8.61
C GLY A 36 6.27 3.59 -8.44
N VAL A 37 6.18 4.42 -9.48
CA VAL A 37 6.57 5.85 -9.41
C VAL A 37 5.67 6.61 -8.44
N LEU A 38 4.37 6.34 -8.44
CA LEU A 38 3.42 6.98 -7.52
C LEU A 38 3.73 6.62 -6.07
N LEU A 39 3.96 5.34 -5.77
CA LEU A 39 4.34 4.89 -4.43
C LEU A 39 5.71 5.44 -4.00
N TRP A 40 6.67 5.51 -4.92
CA TRP A 40 7.97 6.12 -4.64
C TRP A 40 7.82 7.58 -4.23
N ALA A 41 7.02 8.37 -4.95
CA ALA A 41 6.75 9.77 -4.60
C ALA A 41 6.10 9.91 -3.21
N VAL A 42 5.15 9.03 -2.87
CA VAL A 42 4.54 9.02 -1.52
C VAL A 42 5.57 8.73 -0.43
N MET A 43 6.47 7.75 -0.66
CA MET A 43 7.51 7.41 0.30
C MET A 43 8.55 8.52 0.45
N GLN A 44 8.87 9.25 -0.61
CA GLN A 44 9.73 10.44 -0.52
C GLN A 44 9.09 11.52 0.35
N SER A 45 7.81 11.85 0.12
CA SER A 45 7.10 12.84 0.95
C SER A 45 7.04 12.43 2.43
N LEU A 46 6.80 11.15 2.71
CA LEU A 46 6.81 10.66 4.09
C LEU A 46 8.21 10.68 4.71
N GLY A 47 9.25 10.43 3.91
CA GLY A 47 10.65 10.55 4.32
C GLY A 47 11.03 11.98 4.72
N GLU A 48 10.64 12.97 3.92
CA GLU A 48 10.84 14.39 4.23
C GLU A 48 10.10 14.79 5.53
N LEU A 49 8.85 14.36 5.70
CA LEU A 49 8.10 14.61 6.94
C LEU A 49 8.77 13.97 8.16
N GLY A 50 9.30 12.76 8.01
CA GLY A 50 10.03 12.05 9.07
C GLY A 50 11.38 12.69 9.42
N ALA A 51 12.05 13.32 8.45
CA ALA A 51 13.29 14.07 8.69
C ALA A 51 13.03 15.45 9.31
N PHE A 52 11.94 16.11 8.90
CA PHE A 52 11.57 17.45 9.38
C PHE A 52 11.10 17.44 10.84
N ILE A 53 10.15 16.57 11.18
CA ILE A 53 9.65 16.41 12.55
C ILE A 53 9.63 14.92 12.88
N PRO A 54 10.66 14.39 13.55
CA PRO A 54 10.70 12.99 13.95
C PRO A 54 9.71 12.74 15.09
N MET A 55 8.48 12.39 14.74
CA MET A 55 7.47 11.95 15.70
C MET A 55 7.51 10.43 15.83
N SER A 56 7.45 9.96 17.08
CA SER A 56 7.21 8.54 17.39
C SER A 56 5.75 8.22 17.10
N GLY A 57 5.44 7.84 15.86
CA GLY A 57 4.07 7.58 15.41
C GLY A 57 4.00 7.00 14.00
N SER A 58 2.84 6.44 13.65
CA SER A 58 2.56 5.93 12.29
C SER A 58 2.31 7.07 11.29
N PHE A 59 2.25 6.78 9.99
CA PHE A 59 1.89 7.75 8.94
C PHE A 59 0.52 8.43 9.18
N THR A 60 -0.40 7.77 9.90
CA THR A 60 -1.66 8.37 10.37
C THR A 60 -1.44 9.53 11.33
N HIS A 61 -0.40 9.47 12.17
CA HIS A 61 -0.04 10.54 13.09
C HIS A 61 0.49 11.76 12.33
N TYR A 62 1.35 11.55 11.33
CA TYR A 62 1.78 12.63 10.43
C TYR A 62 0.58 13.28 9.73
N THR A 63 -0.38 12.49 9.27
CA THR A 63 -1.59 13.03 8.64
C THR A 63 -2.43 13.87 9.62
N SER A 64 -2.66 13.39 10.84
CA SER A 64 -3.43 14.16 11.84
C SER A 64 -2.75 15.47 12.25
N THR A 65 -1.41 15.52 12.19
CA THR A 65 -0.63 16.70 12.60
C THR A 65 -0.49 17.74 11.49
N PHE A 66 -0.30 17.31 10.23
CA PHE A 66 -0.03 18.22 9.10
C PHE A 66 -1.25 18.57 8.25
N LEU A 67 -2.32 17.76 8.29
CA LEU A 67 -3.52 17.97 7.47
C LEU A 67 -4.73 18.31 8.34
N ASP A 68 -5.33 17.28 8.93
CA ASP A 68 -6.50 17.42 9.81
C ASP A 68 -6.69 16.16 10.68
N PRO A 69 -7.09 16.28 11.95
CA PRO A 69 -7.36 15.14 12.81
C PRO A 69 -8.41 14.15 12.25
N ALA A 70 -9.45 14.63 11.56
CA ALA A 70 -10.48 13.79 10.95
C ALA A 70 -9.92 13.00 9.76
N LEU A 71 -9.03 13.60 8.97
CA LEU A 71 -8.33 12.90 7.89
C LEU A 71 -7.39 11.81 8.44
N GLY A 72 -6.71 12.09 9.55
CA GLY A 72 -5.91 11.08 10.26
C GLY A 72 -6.73 9.89 10.72
N PHE A 73 -7.92 10.12 11.28
CA PHE A 73 -8.85 9.05 11.67
C PHE A 73 -9.34 8.25 10.47
N ALA A 74 -9.78 8.92 9.39
CA ALA A 74 -10.25 8.28 8.18
C ALA A 74 -9.17 7.42 7.51
N LEU A 75 -7.93 7.90 7.45
CA LEU A 75 -6.79 7.13 6.94
C LEU A 75 -6.49 5.90 7.79
N GLY A 76 -6.60 6.00 9.11
CA GLY A 76 -6.43 4.86 10.02
C GLY A 76 -7.44 3.76 9.75
N TRP A 77 -8.72 4.13 9.63
CA TRP A 77 -9.78 3.18 9.28
C TRP A 77 -9.63 2.59 7.88
N ASN A 78 -9.29 3.41 6.87
CA ASN A 78 -9.04 2.90 5.52
C ASN A 78 -7.90 1.89 5.50
N TYR A 79 -6.82 2.17 6.25
CA TYR A 79 -5.69 1.26 6.33
C TYR A 79 -6.05 -0.05 7.03
N TRP A 80 -6.81 0.02 8.13
CA TRP A 80 -7.29 -1.17 8.82
C TRP A 80 -8.21 -2.02 7.92
N LEU A 81 -9.17 -1.40 7.24
CA LEU A 81 -10.07 -2.07 6.31
C LEU A 81 -9.34 -2.71 5.14
N LEU A 82 -8.31 -2.04 4.61
CA LEU A 82 -7.44 -2.60 3.57
C LEU A 82 -6.78 -3.89 4.04
N TRP A 83 -6.15 -3.89 5.22
CA TRP A 83 -5.49 -5.09 5.74
C TRP A 83 -6.47 -6.20 6.12
N ALA A 84 -7.61 -5.86 6.71
CA ALA A 84 -8.67 -6.83 6.98
C ALA A 84 -9.16 -7.49 5.68
N GLY A 85 -9.36 -6.69 4.63
CA GLY A 85 -9.75 -7.17 3.30
C GLY A 85 -8.69 -8.09 2.67
N ILE A 86 -7.41 -7.75 2.79
CA ILE A 86 -6.30 -8.61 2.31
C ILE A 86 -6.33 -9.96 3.02
N ILE A 87 -6.45 -10.00 4.35
CA ILE A 87 -6.50 -11.27 5.11
C ILE A 87 -7.67 -12.14 4.65
N ILE A 88 -8.85 -11.54 4.48
CA ILE A 88 -10.05 -12.26 4.01
C ILE A 88 -9.82 -12.81 2.59
N ALA A 89 -9.26 -11.98 1.70
CA ALA A 89 -8.96 -12.38 0.32
C ALA A 89 -7.96 -13.55 0.27
N GLU A 90 -6.87 -13.46 1.06
CA GLU A 90 -5.87 -14.52 1.15
C GLU A 90 -6.48 -15.83 1.67
N TYR A 91 -7.32 -15.77 2.70
CA TYR A 91 -8.02 -16.96 3.22
C TYR A 91 -8.99 -17.55 2.19
N SER A 92 -9.73 -16.73 1.45
CA SER A 92 -10.69 -17.20 0.43
C SER A 92 -10.02 -17.91 -0.76
N THR A 93 -8.79 -17.54 -1.07
CA THR A 93 -8.05 -18.11 -2.22
C THR A 93 -7.45 -19.49 -1.90
N HIS A 94 -7.38 -19.89 -0.63
CA HIS A 94 -6.94 -21.25 -0.24
C HIS A 94 -8.01 -22.33 -0.47
N TYR A 95 -9.27 -21.95 -0.74
CA TYR A 95 -10.39 -22.88 -0.94
C TYR A 95 -10.87 -22.99 -2.39
N ALA A 96 -10.19 -22.34 -3.34
CA ALA A 96 -10.48 -22.37 -4.77
C ALA A 96 -9.31 -23.03 -5.53
#